data_AF-A0A2V8IKW3-F1
#
_entry.id   AF-A0A2V8IKW3-F1
#
_cell.length_a   1.000
_cell.length_b   1.000
_cell.length_c   1.000
_cell.angle_alpha   90.00
_cell.angle_beta   90.00
_cell.angle_gamma   90.00
#
_symmetry.space_group_name_H-M   'P 1'
#
loop_
_entity.id
_entity.type
_entity.pdbx_description
1 polymer ?
#
loop_
_entity_poly.entity_id
_entity_poly.type
_entity_poly.pdbx_seq_one_letter_code
_entity_poly.pdbx_strand_id
1 'polypeptide(L)'
;KRIEIGLTYIYGIGRPQSNSILRAAGVSADRKVRELNDDEVNKIRKVIEEQYRIEGDLRKEISFNIKRLMEIGAYRGLRHRRGLPVRGQRTHTNARTRKGPRRGAIAVRRKATAKT
;
A
#
# COMPACT_ATOMS: atom_id res chain seq x y z
N LYS A 1 11.18 -3.48 16.79
CA LYS A 1 10.47 -2.24 16.40
C LYS A 1 9.43 -1.92 17.48
N ARG A 2 9.07 -0.66 17.68
CA ARG A 2 7.89 -0.29 18.49
C ARG A 2 6.64 -0.87 17.83
N ILE A 3 5.64 -1.25 18.63
CA ILE A 3 4.44 -1.90 18.11
C ILE A 3 3.66 -0.98 17.18
N GLU A 4 3.65 0.33 17.43
CA GLU A 4 3.00 1.33 16.57
C GLU A 4 3.46 1.23 15.11
N ILE A 5 4.77 0.99 14.91
CA ILE A 5 5.39 0.85 13.60
C ILE A 5 5.28 -0.60 13.11
N GLY A 6 5.32 -1.57 14.02
CA GLY A 6 5.16 -2.99 13.69
C GLY A 6 3.85 -3.28 12.95
N LEU A 7 2.73 -2.74 13.43
CA LEU A 7 1.42 -2.94 12.81
C LEU A 7 1.31 -2.33 11.41
N THR A 8 2.10 -1.30 11.08
CA THR A 8 2.07 -0.66 9.76
C THR A 8 2.62 -1.53 8.61
N TYR A 9 3.19 -2.70 8.93
CA TYR A 9 3.59 -3.68 7.93
C TYR A 9 2.39 -4.44 7.36
N ILE A 10 1.25 -4.44 8.07
CA ILE A 10 0.02 -5.07 7.62
C ILE A 10 -0.65 -4.12 6.60
N TYR A 11 -0.96 -4.65 5.42
CA TYR A 11 -1.64 -3.88 4.39
C TYR A 11 -3.04 -3.46 4.85
N GLY A 12 -3.30 -2.15 4.80
CA GLY A 12 -4.54 -1.56 5.29
C GLY A 12 -4.42 -0.93 6.68
N ILE A 13 -3.28 -1.07 7.35
CA ILE A 13 -3.03 -0.42 8.65
C ILE A 13 -1.96 0.67 8.49
N GLY A 14 -2.37 1.93 8.64
CA GLY A 14 -1.46 3.07 8.76
C GLY A 14 -1.12 3.39 10.23
N ARG A 15 -0.19 4.34 10.43
CA ARG A 15 0.12 4.89 11.77
C ARG A 15 -1.11 5.32 12.58
N PRO A 16 -2.10 6.07 12.03
CA PRO A 16 -3.27 6.49 12.82
C PRO A 16 -4.14 5.30 13.24
N GLN A 17 -4.33 4.30 12.37
CA GLN A 17 -5.10 3.10 12.70
C GLN A 17 -4.36 2.25 13.73
N SER A 18 -3.04 2.08 13.58
CA SER A 18 -2.19 1.40 14.56
C SER A 18 -2.37 1.99 15.97
N ASN A 19 -2.29 3.32 16.12
CA ASN A 19 -2.50 3.97 17.41
C ASN A 19 -3.93 3.80 17.95
N SER A 20 -4.93 3.77 17.07
CA SER A 20 -6.34 3.54 17.45
C SER A 20 -6.56 2.11 17.94
N ILE A 21 -6.01 1.13 17.24
CA ILE A 21 -6.05 -0.30 17.59
C ILE A 21 -5.38 -0.53 18.94
N LEU A 22 -4.19 0.06 19.15
CA LEU A 22 -3.44 -0.10 20.40
C LEU A 22 -4.16 0.54 21.58
N ARG A 23 -4.79 1.70 21.37
CA ARG A 23 -5.64 2.35 22.38
C ARG A 23 -6.86 1.49 22.73
N ALA A 24 -7.52 0.89 21.73
CA ALA A 24 -8.66 0.00 21.95
C ALA A 24 -8.26 -1.31 22.66
N ALA A 25 -7.08 -1.85 22.34
CA ALA A 25 -6.54 -3.05 22.98
C ALA A 25 -5.96 -2.79 24.39
N GLY A 26 -5.81 -1.53 24.80
CA GLY A 26 -5.20 -1.14 26.07
C GLY A 26 -3.69 -1.39 26.14
N VAL A 27 -3.01 -1.44 24.99
CA VAL A 27 -1.56 -1.72 24.90
C VAL A 27 -0.80 -0.42 24.60
N SER A 28 0.30 -0.19 25.33
CA SER A 28 1.15 0.98 25.09
C SER A 28 1.83 0.91 23.71
N ALA A 29 1.73 2.00 22.95
CA ALA A 29 2.34 2.14 21.62
C ALA A 29 3.88 2.08 21.63
N ASP A 30 4.48 2.35 22.78
CA ASP A 30 5.92 2.48 22.96
C ASP A 30 6.61 1.13 23.18
N ARG A 31 5.84 0.10 23.53
CA ARG A 31 6.36 -1.26 23.73
C ARG A 31 6.99 -1.81 22.45
N LYS A 32 8.01 -2.65 22.62
CA LYS A 32 8.59 -3.39 21.49
C LYS A 32 7.73 -4.62 21.19
N VAL A 33 7.68 -4.99 19.91
CA VAL A 33 6.91 -6.16 19.44
C VAL A 33 7.30 -7.46 20.15
N ARG A 34 8.57 -7.61 20.53
CA ARG A 34 9.10 -8.79 21.23
C ARG A 34 8.69 -8.88 22.71
N GLU A 35 8.19 -7.79 23.28
CA GLU A 35 7.82 -7.66 24.70
C GLU A 35 6.31 -7.79 24.90
N LEU A 36 5.59 -8.28 23.89
CA LEU A 36 4.14 -8.48 23.96
C LEU A 36 3.82 -9.85 24.55
N ASN A 37 2.81 -9.86 25.41
CA ASN A 37 2.24 -11.10 25.94
C ASN A 37 1.22 -11.66 24.94
N ASP A 38 0.99 -12.97 24.97
CA ASP A 38 0.03 -13.62 24.07
C ASP A 38 -1.40 -13.08 24.22
N ASP A 39 -1.80 -12.68 25.43
CA ASP A 39 -3.09 -12.03 25.67
C ASP A 39 -3.21 -10.67 24.98
N GLU A 40 -2.14 -9.88 24.98
CA GLU A 40 -2.10 -8.58 24.30
C GLU A 40 -2.15 -8.77 22.79
N VAL A 41 -1.43 -9.77 22.27
CA VAL A 41 -1.49 -10.14 20.86
C VAL A 41 -2.90 -10.56 20.46
N ASN A 42 -3.57 -11.37 21.28
CA ASN A 42 -4.94 -11.81 21.04
C ASN A 42 -5.94 -10.64 21.08
N LYS A 43 -5.79 -9.69 22.01
CA LYS A 43 -6.61 -8.46 22.05
C LYS A 43 -6.44 -7.63 20.78
N ILE A 44 -5.20 -7.41 20.36
CA ILE A 44 -4.91 -6.67 19.13
C ILE A 44 -5.50 -7.38 17.91
N ARG A 45 -5.37 -8.71 17.83
CA ARG A 45 -5.95 -9.51 16.73
C ARG A 45 -7.46 -9.34 16.65
N LYS A 46 -8.18 -9.48 17.77
CA LYS A 46 -9.64 -9.33 17.82
C LYS A 46 -10.09 -7.95 17.32
N VAL A 47 -9.46 -6.88 17.79
CA VAL A 47 -9.77 -5.51 17.34
C VAL A 47 -9.55 -5.36 15.83
N ILE A 48 -8.48 -5.95 15.29
CA ILE A 48 -8.18 -5.89 13.86
C ILE A 48 -9.25 -6.63 13.05
N GLU A 49 -9.60 -7.86 13.43
CA GLU A 49 -10.55 -8.70 12.70
C GLU A 49 -11.98 -8.13 12.71
N GLU A 50 -12.41 -7.53 13.83
CA GLU A 50 -13.76 -6.98 13.97
C GLU A 50 -13.96 -5.65 13.24
N GLN A 51 -12.95 -4.78 13.25
CA GLN A 51 -13.12 -3.38 12.83
C GLN A 51 -12.49 -3.05 11.48
N TYR A 52 -11.59 -3.88 10.96
CA TYR A 52 -10.77 -3.53 9.81
C TYR A 52 -10.74 -4.61 8.74
N ARG A 53 -10.90 -4.20 7.49
CA ARG A 53 -10.55 -5.02 6.32
C ARG A 53 -9.07 -4.87 6.03
N ILE A 54 -8.32 -5.96 6.09
CA ILE A 54 -6.86 -5.97 5.91
C ILE A 54 -6.44 -6.94 4.80
N GLU A 55 -5.19 -6.78 4.35
CA GLU A 55 -4.51 -7.68 3.43
C GLU A 55 -5.33 -8.07 2.18
N GLY A 56 -5.68 -9.34 2.04
CA GLY A 56 -6.29 -9.90 0.85
C GLY A 56 -7.66 -9.28 0.56
N ASP A 57 -8.48 -9.07 1.58
CA ASP A 57 -9.84 -8.60 1.40
C ASP A 57 -9.87 -7.15 0.96
N LEU A 58 -9.04 -6.29 1.58
CA LEU A 58 -8.89 -4.90 1.15
C LEU A 58 -8.33 -4.80 -0.27
N ARG A 59 -7.35 -5.64 -0.64
CA ARG A 59 -6.79 -5.67 -2.01
C ARG A 59 -7.83 -6.11 -3.04
N LYS A 60 -8.63 -7.13 -2.72
CA LYS A 60 -9.72 -7.62 -3.59
C LYS A 60 -10.77 -6.54 -3.77
N GLU A 61 -11.22 -5.91 -2.68
CA GLU A 61 -12.21 -4.82 -2.73
C GLU A 61 -11.74 -3.67 -3.62
N ILE A 62 -10.48 -3.20 -3.45
CA ILE A 62 -9.91 -2.15 -4.30
C ILE A 62 -9.86 -2.59 -5.77
N SER A 63 -9.47 -3.84 -6.04
CA SER A 63 -9.45 -4.39 -7.39
C SER A 63 -10.84 -4.41 -8.02
N PHE A 64 -11.85 -4.86 -7.28
CA PHE A 64 -13.25 -4.85 -7.73
C PHE A 64 -13.76 -3.42 -7.99
N ASN A 65 -13.42 -2.47 -7.12
CA ASN A 65 -13.77 -1.06 -7.33
C ASN A 65 -13.19 -0.50 -8.64
N ILE A 66 -11.93 -0.86 -8.97
CA ILE A 66 -11.30 -0.45 -10.23
C ILE A 66 -11.94 -1.18 -11.43
N LYS A 67 -12.20 -2.49 -11.32
CA LYS A 67 -12.86 -3.28 -12.37
C LYS A 67 -14.25 -2.75 -12.70
N ARG A 68 -15.07 -2.48 -11.68
CA ARG A 68 -16.38 -1.84 -11.84
C ARG A 68 -16.28 -0.54 -12.64
N LEU A 69 -15.34 0.35 -12.31
CA LEU A 69 -15.14 1.60 -13.05
C LEU A 69 -14.75 1.38 -14.53
N MET A 70 -14.01 0.30 -14.82
CA MET A 70 -13.64 -0.07 -16.18
C MET A 70 -14.81 -0.67 -16.96
N GLU A 71 -15.65 -1.48 -16.32
CA GLU A 71 -16.82 -2.13 -16.92
C GLU A 71 -17.89 -1.11 -17.30
N ILE A 72 -18.21 -0.16 -16.41
CA ILE A 72 -19.18 0.92 -16.69
C ILE A 72 -18.70 1.93 -17.73
N GLY A 73 -17.43 1.88 -18.16
CA GLY A 73 -16.88 2.79 -19.16
C GLY A 73 -16.63 4.23 -18.69
N ALA A 74 -16.64 4.50 -17.38
CA ALA A 74 -16.40 5.84 -16.84
C ALA A 74 -14.99 6.35 -17.21
N TYR A 75 -14.81 7.68 -17.30
CA TYR A 75 -13.52 8.28 -17.64
C TYR A 75 -12.36 7.74 -16.79
N ARG A 76 -12.56 7.61 -15.47
CA ARG A 76 -11.58 7.01 -14.55
C ARG A 76 -11.21 5.58 -14.95
N GLY A 77 -12.19 4.76 -15.33
CA GLY A 77 -11.98 3.40 -15.83
C GLY A 77 -11.16 3.36 -17.11
N LEU A 78 -11.47 4.22 -18.09
CA LEU A 78 -10.70 4.33 -19.33
C LEU A 78 -9.23 4.71 -19.06
N ARG A 79 -8.99 5.61 -18.10
CA ARG A 79 -7.64 6.00 -17.65
C ARG A 79 -6.92 4.85 -16.94
N HIS A 80 -7.62 4.09 -16.09
CA HIS A 80 -7.09 2.88 -15.47
C HIS A 80 -6.67 1.84 -16.50
N ARG A 81 -7.53 1.55 -17.49
CA ARG A 81 -7.27 0.60 -18.60
C ARG A 81 -6.06 1.02 -19.45
N ARG A 82 -5.92 2.31 -19.74
CA ARG A 82 -4.79 2.87 -20.51
C ARG A 82 -3.49 3.03 -19.71
N GLY A 83 -3.47 2.71 -18.41
CA GLY A 83 -2.28 2.90 -17.57
C GLY A 83 -1.87 4.36 -17.42
N LEU A 84 -2.84 5.28 -17.38
CA LEU A 84 -2.61 6.73 -17.23
C LEU A 84 -3.07 7.24 -15.86
N PRO A 85 -2.54 8.41 -15.40
CA PRO A 85 -3.04 9.08 -14.19
C PRO A 85 -4.53 9.39 -14.29
N VAL A 86 -5.24 9.23 -13.17
CA VAL A 86 -6.70 9.27 -13.06
C VAL A 86 -7.26 10.54 -12.41
N ARG A 87 -6.42 11.38 -11.77
CA ARG A 87 -6.85 12.59 -11.06
C ARG A 87 -6.52 13.87 -11.84
N GLY A 88 -6.60 13.82 -13.18
CA GLY A 88 -6.38 15.00 -14.03
C GLY A 88 -4.92 15.46 -14.17
N GLN A 89 -3.94 14.68 -13.71
CA GLN A 89 -2.54 15.08 -13.85
C GLN A 89 -2.10 15.17 -15.33
N ARG A 90 -1.24 16.15 -15.65
CA ARG A 90 -0.65 16.34 -16.99
C ARG A 90 0.12 15.09 -17.41
N THR A 91 -0.21 14.54 -18.59
CA THR A 91 0.44 13.30 -19.10
C THR A 91 1.50 13.52 -20.16
N HIS A 92 1.71 14.76 -20.61
CA HIS A 92 2.72 15.07 -21.63
C HIS A 92 4.15 14.76 -21.15
N THR A 93 4.50 15.18 -19.94
CA THR A 93 5.86 15.05 -19.39
C THR A 93 5.95 14.01 -18.26
N ASN A 94 5.49 14.38 -17.06
CA ASN A 94 5.78 13.69 -15.80
C ASN A 94 4.61 12.79 -15.38
N ALA A 95 4.59 11.56 -15.89
CA ALA A 95 3.58 10.55 -15.52
C ALA A 95 4.19 9.14 -15.32
N ARG A 96 5.49 9.07 -14.97
CA ARG A 96 6.26 7.81 -14.98
C ARG A 96 5.85 6.80 -13.92
N THR A 97 5.42 7.23 -12.74
CA THR A 97 4.89 6.33 -11.70
C THR A 97 3.70 5.50 -12.20
N ARG A 98 2.91 6.04 -13.13
CA ARG A 98 1.75 5.33 -13.70
C ARG A 98 2.01 4.74 -15.10
N LYS A 99 2.76 5.43 -15.96
CA LYS A 99 3.14 4.97 -17.31
C LYS A 99 4.24 3.89 -17.30
N GLY A 100 4.93 3.73 -16.19
CA GLY A 100 6.15 2.92 -16.10
C GLY A 100 7.41 3.65 -16.59
N PRO A 101 8.57 2.96 -16.54
CA PRO A 101 9.85 3.46 -17.01
C PRO A 101 9.81 3.97 -18.46
N ARG A 102 10.75 4.83 -18.84
CA ARG A 102 10.86 5.30 -20.23
C ARG A 102 11.21 4.10 -21.14
N ARG A 103 10.26 3.70 -21.99
CA ARG A 103 10.51 2.74 -23.08
C ARG A 103 11.63 3.31 -23.97
N GLY A 104 12.76 2.63 -24.05
CA GLY A 104 13.94 3.04 -24.84
C GLY A 104 15.21 3.44 -24.07
N ALA A 105 15.15 3.67 -22.76
CA ALA A 105 16.34 4.07 -21.98
C ALA A 105 17.24 2.90 -21.52
N ILE A 106 16.90 1.65 -21.88
CA ILE A 106 17.66 0.45 -21.49
C ILE A 106 18.85 0.18 -22.44
N ALA A 107 18.89 0.83 -23.61
CA ALA A 107 19.91 0.59 -24.62
C ALA A 107 21.11 1.55 -24.58
N VAL A 108 21.56 2.06 -23.42
CA VAL A 108 22.94 2.59 -23.29
C VAL A 108 23.46 2.41 -21.86
N ARG A 109 23.65 1.17 -21.40
CA ARG A 109 24.73 0.92 -20.44
C ARG A 109 25.97 0.61 -21.26
N ARG A 110 26.75 1.64 -21.63
CA ARG A 110 28.13 1.45 -22.10
C ARG A 110 28.84 0.64 -21.02
N LYS A 111 29.22 -0.61 -21.33
CA LYS A 111 30.15 -1.38 -20.48
C LYS A 111 31.42 -0.54 -20.39
N ALA A 112 31.80 -0.15 -19.18
CA ALA A 112 33.09 0.49 -18.95
C ALA A 112 34.17 -0.50 -19.38
N THR A 113 34.97 -0.15 -20.38
CA THR A 113 36.17 -0.90 -20.74
C THR A 113 37.15 -0.76 -19.59
N ALA A 114 37.51 -1.88 -18.95
CA ALA A 114 38.62 -1.92 -18.02
C ALA A 114 39.88 -1.51 -18.80
N LYS A 115 40.58 -0.48 -18.31
CA LYS A 115 41.89 -0.13 -18.84
C LYS A 115 42.90 -1.17 -18.36
N THR A 116 43.57 -1.81 -19.32
CA THR A 116 44.79 -2.59 -19.11
C THR A 116 45.95 -1.67 -18.75
#